data_AF-A0A848LRV7-F1
#
_entry.id   AF-A0A848LRV7-F1
#
_cell.length_a   1.000
_cell.length_b   1.000
_cell.length_c   1.000
_cell.angle_alpha   90.00
_cell.angle_beta   90.00
_cell.angle_gamma   90.00
#
_symmetry.space_group_name_H-M   'P 1'
#
loop_
_entity.id
_entity.type
_entity.pdbx_description
1 polymer ?
#
loop_
_entity_poly.entity_id
_entity_poly.type
_entity_poly.pdbx_seq_one_letter_code
_entity_poly.pdbx_strand_id
1 'polypeptide(L)'
;MKLLKTFVAALSLALLLPTAAAEASDYPPDYAICNSSDTKTTGPFEVIRRTTRLPGRQSTLTVAYRGFLRNLYPDNQISIFVKLNGQYATFQASSGTNNDAYIYLNAGQRNCTKCFTYMNTPLCNAHFAAGGQEGVWVCEQPTAQESHLFLYGWDQNGYMNAWDIEVAAVANGQWDSNGGANYFTRLPAHTSCW
;
A
#
# COMPACT_ATOMS: atom_id res chain seq x y z
N MET A 1 27.84 -12.44 -56.93
CA MET A 1 28.46 -13.10 -55.74
C MET A 1 29.24 -12.17 -54.79
N LYS A 2 29.58 -10.91 -55.15
CA LYS A 2 30.29 -9.98 -54.23
C LYS A 2 29.37 -9.28 -53.20
N LEU A 3 28.13 -8.96 -53.59
CA LEU A 3 27.12 -8.30 -52.73
C LEU A 3 26.67 -9.15 -51.53
N LEU A 4 26.61 -10.48 -51.69
CA LEU A 4 26.23 -11.39 -50.60
C LEU A 4 27.29 -11.41 -49.49
N LYS A 5 28.57 -11.30 -49.85
CA LYS A 5 29.69 -11.35 -48.88
C LYS A 5 29.75 -10.10 -48.02
N THR A 6 29.44 -8.93 -48.58
CA THR A 6 29.33 -7.67 -47.84
C THR A 6 28.14 -7.65 -46.89
N PHE A 7 27.00 -8.27 -47.28
CA PHE A 7 25.83 -8.35 -46.41
C PHE A 7 26.07 -9.26 -45.19
N VAL A 8 26.73 -10.40 -45.39
CA VAL A 8 27.07 -11.33 -44.30
C VAL A 8 28.08 -10.72 -43.33
N ALA A 9 29.06 -9.95 -43.84
CA ALA A 9 30.04 -9.25 -43.00
C ALA A 9 29.42 -8.10 -42.17
N ALA A 10 28.45 -7.37 -42.73
CA ALA A 10 27.75 -6.31 -42.00
C ALA A 10 26.82 -6.88 -40.91
N LEU A 11 26.16 -8.02 -41.17
CA LEU A 11 25.27 -8.67 -40.20
C LEU A 11 26.06 -9.25 -39.00
N SER A 12 27.23 -9.81 -39.24
CA SER A 12 28.09 -10.36 -38.18
C SER A 12 28.72 -9.28 -37.30
N LEU A 13 29.00 -8.08 -37.84
CA LEU A 13 29.48 -6.95 -37.05
C LEU A 13 28.37 -6.31 -36.20
N ALA A 14 27.11 -6.34 -36.64
CA ALA A 14 25.96 -5.86 -35.86
C ALA A 14 25.61 -6.79 -34.67
N LEU A 15 25.90 -8.09 -34.78
CA LEU A 15 25.74 -9.08 -33.71
C LEU A 15 26.83 -9.01 -32.63
N LEU A 16 27.95 -8.34 -32.94
CA LEU A 16 29.10 -8.16 -32.03
C LEU A 16 29.05 -6.84 -31.26
N LEU A 17 28.03 -6.00 -31.50
CA LEU A 17 27.80 -4.84 -30.66
C LEU A 17 27.45 -5.37 -29.26
N PRO A 18 28.23 -5.04 -28.22
CA PRO A 18 27.84 -5.35 -26.85
C PRO A 18 26.49 -4.68 -26.65
N THR A 19 25.45 -5.49 -26.45
CA THR A 19 24.23 -5.01 -25.84
C THR A 19 24.68 -4.50 -24.48
N ALA A 20 24.92 -3.20 -24.35
CA ALA A 20 25.02 -2.57 -23.05
C ALA A 20 23.80 -3.10 -22.31
N ALA A 21 24.04 -3.94 -21.29
CA ALA A 21 22.96 -4.47 -20.49
C ALA A 21 22.20 -3.24 -20.04
N ALA A 22 20.94 -3.11 -20.47
CA ALA A 22 20.11 -2.02 -20.02
C ALA A 22 20.27 -1.98 -18.50
N GLU A 23 20.78 -0.87 -17.96
CA GLU A 23 20.95 -0.73 -16.52
C GLU A 23 19.55 -0.93 -15.94
N ALA A 24 19.31 -2.11 -15.36
CA ALA A 24 18.05 -2.41 -14.74
C ALA A 24 17.97 -1.43 -13.56
N SER A 25 17.10 -0.44 -13.71
CA SER A 25 16.96 0.63 -12.73
C SER A 25 16.57 -0.01 -11.39
N ASP A 26 17.47 0.10 -10.41
CA ASP A 26 17.36 -0.54 -9.10
C ASP A 26 16.40 0.23 -8.18
N TYR A 27 15.11 0.16 -8.49
CA TYR A 27 14.06 0.77 -7.69
C TYR A 27 13.66 -0.14 -6.53
N PRO A 28 13.31 0.44 -5.37
CA PRO A 28 12.78 -0.35 -4.27
C PRO A 28 11.45 -1.02 -4.67
N PRO A 29 11.11 -2.18 -4.08
CA PRO A 29 9.86 -2.87 -4.36
C PRO A 29 8.61 -2.00 -4.14
N ASP A 30 8.64 -1.06 -3.18
CA ASP A 30 7.56 -0.11 -2.86
C ASP A 30 7.58 1.19 -3.69
N TYR A 31 8.44 1.26 -4.72
CA TYR A 31 8.50 2.40 -5.61
C TYR A 31 7.15 2.65 -6.30
N ALA A 32 6.63 3.86 -6.12
CA ALA A 32 5.34 4.25 -6.69
C ALA A 32 5.44 4.45 -8.20
N ILE A 33 4.78 3.57 -8.96
CA ILE A 33 4.60 3.67 -10.42
C ILE A 33 3.18 4.12 -10.81
N CYS A 34 2.30 4.20 -9.81
CA CYS A 34 0.91 4.61 -9.90
C CYS A 34 0.68 5.80 -8.96
N ASN A 35 -0.31 6.63 -9.27
CA ASN A 35 -0.79 7.64 -8.33
C ASN A 35 -2.29 7.86 -8.48
N SER A 36 -3.07 6.78 -8.46
CA SER A 36 -4.52 6.88 -8.37
C SER A 36 -4.94 7.04 -6.91
N SER A 37 -5.96 7.87 -6.69
CA SER A 37 -6.53 8.08 -5.37
C SER A 37 -8.04 8.19 -5.47
N ASP A 38 -8.73 7.50 -4.57
CA ASP A 38 -10.17 7.59 -4.40
C ASP A 38 -10.46 8.15 -3.03
N THR A 39 -11.33 9.16 -2.98
CA THR A 39 -11.79 9.75 -1.73
C THR A 39 -13.30 9.69 -1.68
N LYS A 40 -13.84 9.24 -0.54
CA LYS A 40 -15.28 9.27 -0.26
C LYS A 40 -15.51 9.70 1.18
N THR A 41 -16.55 10.50 1.37
CA THR A 41 -17.07 10.84 2.70
C THR A 41 -18.28 9.97 3.01
N THR A 42 -18.37 9.47 4.24
CA THR A 42 -19.55 8.76 4.75
C THR A 42 -19.76 9.08 6.23
N GLY A 43 -20.88 9.74 6.55
CA GLY A 43 -21.09 10.31 7.87
C GLY A 43 -19.95 11.25 8.28
N PRO A 44 -19.39 11.11 9.49
CA PRO A 44 -18.25 11.91 9.96
C PRO A 44 -16.88 11.40 9.48
N PHE A 45 -16.85 10.43 8.55
CA PHE A 45 -15.62 9.82 8.07
C PHE A 45 -15.25 10.29 6.66
N GLU A 46 -13.96 10.49 6.44
CA GLU A 46 -13.34 10.59 5.13
C GLU A 46 -12.46 9.35 4.91
N VAL A 47 -12.75 8.62 3.84
CA VAL A 47 -12.07 7.38 3.46
C VAL A 47 -11.28 7.63 2.20
N ILE A 48 -9.97 7.47 2.29
CA ILE A 48 -9.02 7.75 1.21
C ILE A 48 -8.26 6.47 0.91
N ARG A 49 -8.37 6.00 -0.33
CA ARG A 49 -7.47 4.97 -0.87
C ARG A 49 -6.44 5.65 -1.75
N ARG A 50 -5.18 5.26 -1.61
CA ARG A 50 -4.13 5.63 -2.55
C ARG A 50 -3.46 4.38 -3.08
N THR A 51 -3.32 4.29 -4.39
CA THR A 51 -2.70 3.16 -5.06
C THR A 51 -1.41 3.60 -5.70
N THR A 52 -0.33 2.93 -5.31
CA THR A 52 1.03 3.27 -5.75
C THR A 52 1.57 2.30 -6.79
N ARG A 53 0.93 1.13 -6.99
CA ARG A 53 1.29 0.18 -8.05
C ARG A 53 0.14 -0.77 -8.41
N LEU A 54 -0.06 -0.98 -9.71
CA LEU A 54 -0.92 -2.04 -10.28
C LEU A 54 -0.25 -2.69 -11.50
N PRO A 55 -0.40 -4.03 -11.72
CA PRO A 55 -0.94 -4.99 -10.77
C PRO A 55 -0.02 -5.11 -9.54
N GLY A 56 -0.62 -5.38 -8.38
CA GLY A 56 0.12 -5.48 -7.12
C GLY A 56 -0.69 -5.00 -5.92
N ARG A 57 -0.36 -5.55 -4.75
CA ARG A 57 -1.03 -5.21 -3.48
C ARG A 57 -0.37 -3.99 -2.81
N GLN A 58 -0.11 -2.93 -3.56
CA GLN A 58 0.47 -1.71 -2.99
C GLN A 58 -0.54 -0.58 -3.04
N SER A 59 -1.30 -0.49 -1.97
CA SER A 59 -2.22 0.59 -1.73
C SER A 59 -2.34 0.85 -0.25
N THR A 60 -2.78 2.04 0.08
CA THR A 60 -2.94 2.52 1.44
C THR A 60 -4.38 2.92 1.64
N LEU A 61 -4.88 2.71 2.85
CA LEU A 61 -6.20 3.13 3.29
C LEU A 61 -6.02 4.09 4.46
N THR A 62 -6.49 5.32 4.28
CA THR A 62 -6.65 6.28 5.36
C THR A 62 -8.12 6.39 5.69
N VAL A 63 -8.47 6.28 6.96
CA VAL A 63 -9.81 6.59 7.46
C VAL A 63 -9.65 7.71 8.47
N ALA A 64 -10.08 8.90 8.11
CA ALA A 64 -10.09 10.07 8.97
C ALA A 64 -11.50 10.27 9.55
N TYR A 65 -11.56 10.64 10.82
CA TYR A 65 -12.77 10.78 11.60
C TYR A 65 -12.84 12.17 12.24
N ARG A 66 -13.97 12.87 12.02
CA ARG A 66 -14.24 14.22 12.56
C ARG A 66 -15.56 14.30 13.32
N GLY A 67 -16.04 13.17 13.83
CA GLY A 67 -17.34 13.08 14.50
C GLY A 67 -17.32 13.53 15.95
N PHE A 68 -18.45 13.32 16.62
CA PHE A 68 -18.72 13.95 17.92
C PHE A 68 -17.84 13.39 19.05
N LEU A 69 -17.33 12.16 18.95
CA LEU A 69 -16.50 11.55 19.99
C LEU A 69 -15.20 12.35 20.20
N ARG A 70 -14.73 13.08 19.19
CA ARG A 70 -13.55 13.97 19.32
C ARG A 70 -13.78 15.19 20.20
N ASN A 71 -15.03 15.57 20.42
CA ASN A 71 -15.36 16.63 21.39
C ASN A 71 -15.38 16.11 22.83
N LEU A 72 -15.39 14.78 23.01
CA LEU A 72 -15.55 14.12 24.29
C LEU A 72 -14.26 13.43 24.76
N TYR A 73 -13.46 12.94 23.81
CA TYR A 73 -12.28 12.15 24.07
C TYR A 73 -11.10 12.61 23.20
N PRO A 74 -9.86 12.55 23.73
CA PRO A 74 -8.67 12.78 22.93
C PRO A 74 -8.51 11.69 21.86
N ASP A 75 -7.85 12.00 20.74
CA ASP A 75 -7.71 11.10 19.58
C ASP A 75 -7.11 9.73 19.95
N ASN A 76 -6.19 9.69 20.92
CA ASN A 76 -5.57 8.45 21.41
C ASN A 76 -6.48 7.57 22.30
N GLN A 77 -7.73 7.97 22.54
CA GLN A 77 -8.78 7.15 23.16
C GLN A 77 -9.84 6.71 22.16
N ILE A 78 -9.73 7.15 20.91
CA ILE A 78 -10.67 6.81 19.84
C ILE A 78 -10.08 5.67 19.02
N SER A 79 -10.84 4.60 18.89
CA SER A 79 -10.55 3.52 17.95
C SER A 79 -11.50 3.61 16.75
N ILE A 80 -11.01 3.25 15.57
CA ILE A 80 -11.79 3.19 14.34
C ILE A 80 -11.99 1.72 13.98
N PHE A 81 -13.24 1.29 13.99
CA PHE A 81 -13.66 0.02 13.41
C PHE A 81 -13.71 0.17 11.90
N VAL A 82 -13.11 -0.79 11.18
CA VAL A 82 -13.17 -0.88 9.72
C VAL A 82 -13.53 -2.28 9.32
N LYS A 83 -14.50 -2.41 8.41
CA LYS A 83 -14.77 -3.64 7.67
C LYS A 83 -14.60 -3.39 6.18
N LEU A 84 -13.71 -4.13 5.54
CA LEU A 84 -13.39 -4.05 4.12
C LEU A 84 -13.68 -5.41 3.48
N ASN A 85 -14.58 -5.43 2.50
CA ASN A 85 -14.99 -6.64 1.76
C ASN A 85 -15.27 -7.86 2.68
N GLY A 86 -15.91 -7.60 3.82
CA GLY A 86 -16.29 -8.61 4.81
C GLY A 86 -15.23 -8.96 5.86
N GLN A 87 -13.98 -8.52 5.72
CA GLN A 87 -12.96 -8.63 6.79
C GLN A 87 -12.99 -7.40 7.67
N TYR A 88 -12.71 -7.54 8.96
CA TYR A 88 -12.80 -6.40 9.86
C TYR A 88 -11.73 -6.39 10.94
N ALA A 89 -11.38 -5.19 11.38
CA ALA A 89 -10.49 -4.96 12.49
C ALA A 89 -10.76 -3.57 13.10
N THR A 90 -10.37 -3.41 14.35
CA THR A 90 -10.44 -2.14 15.07
C THR A 90 -9.04 -1.65 15.32
N PHE A 91 -8.77 -0.40 14.95
CA PHE A 91 -7.45 0.20 15.01
C PHE A 91 -7.48 1.44 15.90
N GLN A 92 -6.46 1.60 16.74
CA GLN A 92 -6.30 2.80 17.54
C GLN A 92 -6.02 3.99 16.63
N ALA A 93 -6.77 5.08 16.78
CA ALA A 93 -6.54 6.28 16.00
C ALA A 93 -5.29 7.02 16.46
N SER A 94 -4.64 7.66 15.51
CA SER A 94 -3.60 8.66 15.71
C SER A 94 -4.18 10.07 15.53
N SER A 95 -3.55 11.07 16.12
CA SER A 95 -3.92 12.47 15.90
C SER A 95 -3.40 12.93 14.54
N GLY A 96 -4.30 13.41 13.69
CA GLY A 96 -4.01 13.86 12.34
C GLY A 96 -3.63 15.33 12.28
N THR A 97 -3.00 15.71 11.17
CA THR A 97 -2.56 17.09 10.93
C THR A 97 -3.71 18.05 10.62
N ASN A 98 -4.89 17.54 10.25
CA ASN A 98 -6.03 18.34 9.82
C ASN A 98 -7.16 18.35 10.87
N ASN A 99 -6.79 18.29 12.15
CA ASN A 99 -7.74 18.19 13.26
C ASN A 99 -8.74 17.03 13.03
N ASP A 100 -8.22 15.84 12.77
CA ASP A 100 -8.93 14.58 12.63
C ASP A 100 -8.27 13.49 13.48
N ALA A 101 -9.06 12.53 13.96
CA ALA A 101 -8.53 11.27 14.44
C ALA A 101 -8.47 10.34 13.23
N TYR A 102 -7.34 9.70 12.96
CA TYR A 102 -7.22 8.88 11.75
C TYR A 102 -6.48 7.58 12.00
N ILE A 103 -6.70 6.64 11.09
CA ILE A 103 -5.85 5.45 10.95
C ILE A 103 -5.27 5.42 9.54
N TYR A 104 -4.07 4.86 9.42
CA TYR A 104 -3.36 4.69 8.16
C TYR A 104 -2.87 3.26 8.05
N LEU A 105 -3.37 2.55 7.04
CA LEU A 105 -3.15 1.13 6.84
C LEU A 105 -2.50 0.91 5.48
N ASN A 106 -1.54 0.00 5.39
CA ASN A 106 -0.89 -0.37 4.14
C ASN A 106 -1.20 -1.83 3.81
N ALA A 107 -1.61 -2.07 2.57
CA ALA A 107 -1.90 -3.41 2.07
C ALA A 107 -0.66 -4.15 1.55
N GLY A 108 0.44 -3.42 1.35
CA GLY A 108 1.66 -3.93 0.76
C GLY A 108 2.89 -3.59 1.58
N GLN A 109 4.02 -4.02 1.03
CA GLN A 109 5.34 -3.70 1.55
C GLN A 109 5.57 -2.19 1.56
N ARG A 110 6.32 -1.72 2.56
CA ARG A 110 6.62 -0.30 2.79
C ARG A 110 8.01 -0.12 3.38
N ASN A 111 8.48 1.13 3.39
CA ASN A 111 9.74 1.53 4.02
C ASN A 111 10.92 0.66 3.53
N CYS A 112 10.92 0.33 2.24
CA CYS A 112 11.96 -0.52 1.67
C CYS A 112 13.33 0.17 1.76
N THR A 113 14.31 -0.55 2.30
CA THR A 113 15.69 -0.10 2.45
C THR A 113 16.62 -1.12 1.84
N LYS A 114 17.61 -0.66 1.07
CA LYS A 114 18.67 -1.54 0.53
C LYS A 114 19.67 -1.82 1.64
N CYS A 115 19.71 -3.05 2.12
CA CYS A 115 20.48 -3.39 3.31
C CYS A 115 21.93 -3.72 2.99
N PHE A 116 22.84 -3.00 3.64
CA PHE A 116 24.27 -3.27 3.65
C PHE A 116 24.74 -3.64 5.05
N THR A 117 25.82 -4.43 5.16
CA THR A 117 26.33 -4.97 6.44
C THR A 117 26.71 -3.89 7.44
N TYR A 118 27.10 -2.71 6.95
CA TYR A 118 27.43 -1.55 7.78
C TYR A 118 26.19 -0.74 8.25
N MET A 119 24.99 -1.06 7.76
CA MET A 119 23.76 -0.36 8.15
C MET A 119 23.18 -0.95 9.42
N ASN A 120 23.12 -0.13 10.47
CA ASN A 120 22.62 -0.54 11.77
C ASN A 120 21.15 -0.09 11.99
N THR A 121 20.24 -0.55 11.14
CA THR A 121 18.80 -0.33 11.31
C THR A 121 18.12 -1.61 11.79
N PRO A 122 17.01 -1.55 12.55
CA PRO A 122 16.30 -2.76 12.99
C PRO A 122 15.93 -3.70 11.85
N LEU A 123 15.51 -3.15 10.70
CA LEU A 123 15.13 -3.91 9.51
C LEU A 123 16.32 -4.67 8.89
N CYS A 124 17.47 -4.00 8.70
CA CYS A 124 18.66 -4.64 8.15
C CYS A 124 19.32 -5.62 9.12
N ASN A 125 19.32 -5.29 10.42
CA ASN A 125 19.83 -6.18 11.46
C ASN A 125 19.03 -7.50 11.48
N ALA A 126 17.70 -7.44 11.40
CA ALA A 126 16.85 -8.63 11.34
C ALA A 126 17.10 -9.46 10.08
N HIS A 127 17.28 -8.81 8.92
CA HIS A 127 17.63 -9.47 7.66
C HIS A 127 18.94 -10.25 7.74
N PHE A 128 20.02 -9.63 8.22
CA PHE A 128 21.31 -10.31 8.36
C PHE A 128 21.31 -11.37 9.46
N ALA A 129 20.58 -11.16 10.56
CA ALA A 129 20.39 -12.18 11.59
C ALA A 129 19.68 -13.45 11.05
N ALA A 130 18.85 -13.31 10.01
CA ALA A 130 18.21 -14.41 9.31
C ALA A 130 19.07 -15.03 8.18
N GLY A 131 20.34 -14.62 8.04
CA GLY A 131 21.24 -15.11 6.98
C GLY A 131 21.05 -14.43 5.62
N GLY A 132 20.45 -13.24 5.61
CA GLY A 132 20.20 -12.47 4.40
C GLY A 132 21.46 -11.98 3.68
N GLN A 133 21.33 -11.72 2.38
CA GLN A 133 22.43 -11.25 1.52
C GLN A 133 22.57 -9.72 1.54
N GLU A 134 23.77 -9.23 1.25
CA GLU A 134 24.05 -7.80 1.14
C GLU A 134 23.52 -7.22 -0.18
N GLY A 135 23.10 -5.95 -0.18
CA GLY A 135 22.72 -5.21 -1.38
C GLY A 135 21.33 -5.56 -1.93
N VAL A 136 20.46 -6.17 -1.12
CA VAL A 136 19.06 -6.45 -1.48
C VAL A 136 18.10 -5.46 -0.82
N TRP A 137 16.99 -5.18 -1.47
CA TRP A 137 15.89 -4.43 -0.85
C TRP A 137 15.17 -5.27 0.18
N VAL A 138 15.06 -4.73 1.39
CA VAL A 138 14.31 -5.31 2.50
C VAL A 138 13.22 -4.32 2.87
N CYS A 139 11.99 -4.81 3.02
CA CYS A 139 10.82 -3.98 3.27
C CYS A 139 10.07 -4.45 4.50
N GLU A 140 9.45 -3.50 5.21
CA GLU A 140 8.45 -3.82 6.22
C GLU A 140 7.23 -4.46 5.55
N GLN A 141 6.80 -5.59 6.09
CA GLN A 141 5.58 -6.26 5.62
C GLN A 141 4.35 -5.68 6.31
N PRO A 142 3.16 -5.77 5.69
CA PRO A 142 1.90 -5.50 6.38
C PRO A 142 1.80 -6.31 7.67
N THR A 143 1.24 -5.70 8.71
CA THR A 143 0.93 -6.40 9.96
C THR A 143 -0.10 -7.51 9.72
N ALA A 144 -0.27 -8.41 10.70
CA ALA A 144 -1.28 -9.46 10.61
C ALA A 144 -2.71 -8.89 10.46
N GLN A 145 -3.01 -7.79 11.16
CA GLN A 145 -4.32 -7.12 11.05
C GLN A 145 -4.51 -6.44 9.69
N GLU A 146 -3.49 -5.76 9.16
CA GLU A 146 -3.55 -5.20 7.81
C GLU A 146 -3.74 -6.32 6.76
N SER A 147 -2.95 -7.39 6.85
CA SER A 147 -3.06 -8.55 5.95
C SER A 147 -4.45 -9.20 6.01
N HIS A 148 -5.04 -9.29 7.20
CA HIS A 148 -6.40 -9.79 7.39
C HIS A 148 -7.43 -8.86 6.75
N LEU A 149 -7.39 -7.56 7.05
CA LEU A 149 -8.34 -6.59 6.53
C LEU A 149 -8.34 -6.55 4.99
N PHE A 150 -7.15 -6.64 4.39
CA PHE A 150 -6.94 -6.52 2.95
C PHE A 150 -7.09 -7.83 2.17
N LEU A 151 -7.46 -8.94 2.83
CA LEU A 151 -7.48 -10.29 2.24
C LEU A 151 -8.23 -10.37 0.90
N TYR A 152 -9.37 -9.66 0.78
CA TYR A 152 -10.22 -9.65 -0.41
C TYR A 152 -10.19 -8.31 -1.18
N GLY A 153 -9.15 -7.49 -0.98
CA GLY A 153 -9.00 -6.20 -1.66
C GLY A 153 -8.56 -6.32 -3.12
N TRP A 154 -8.06 -7.48 -3.55
CA TRP A 154 -7.53 -7.74 -4.89
C TRP A 154 -8.02 -9.07 -5.45
N ASP A 155 -8.03 -9.18 -6.78
CA ASP A 155 -8.26 -10.43 -7.47
C ASP A 155 -6.98 -11.30 -7.52
N GLN A 156 -7.09 -12.47 -8.15
CA GLN A 156 -5.98 -13.42 -8.33
C GLN A 156 -4.83 -12.88 -9.21
N ASN A 157 -5.08 -11.86 -10.03
CA ASN A 157 -4.10 -11.24 -10.91
C ASN A 157 -3.43 -10.01 -10.26
N GLY A 158 -3.82 -9.65 -9.04
CA GLY A 158 -3.34 -8.46 -8.36
C GLY A 158 -3.99 -7.16 -8.85
N TYR A 159 -5.11 -7.24 -9.58
CA TYR A 159 -5.96 -6.09 -9.84
C TYR A 159 -6.85 -5.79 -8.64
N MET A 160 -7.23 -4.54 -8.50
CA MET A 160 -7.94 -4.07 -7.33
C MET A 160 -9.44 -4.32 -7.48
N ASN A 161 -10.03 -5.01 -6.51
CA ASN A 161 -11.47 -5.15 -6.41
C ASN A 161 -12.11 -3.81 -6.05
N ALA A 162 -13.43 -3.69 -6.24
CA ALA A 162 -14.17 -2.66 -5.53
C ALA A 162 -14.03 -2.91 -4.02
N TRP A 163 -13.88 -1.84 -3.24
CA TRP A 163 -13.79 -1.93 -1.78
C TRP A 163 -15.10 -1.43 -1.19
N ASP A 164 -15.89 -2.36 -0.67
CA ASP A 164 -17.05 -2.10 0.17
C ASP A 164 -16.54 -1.92 1.60
N ILE A 165 -16.69 -0.70 2.12
CA ILE A 165 -16.08 -0.27 3.37
C ILE A 165 -17.17 0.18 4.33
N GLU A 166 -17.22 -0.46 5.50
CA GLU A 166 -18.00 0.00 6.64
C GLU A 166 -17.08 0.54 7.73
N VAL A 167 -17.44 1.66 8.33
CA VAL A 167 -16.66 2.32 9.38
C VAL A 167 -17.53 2.81 10.54
N ALA A 168 -16.95 2.79 11.73
CA ALA A 168 -17.50 3.39 12.94
C ALA A 168 -16.35 3.81 13.86
N ALA A 169 -16.61 4.76 14.76
CA ALA A 169 -15.64 5.17 15.78
C ALA A 169 -16.14 4.74 17.15
N VAL A 170 -15.21 4.33 18.00
CA VAL A 170 -15.50 3.80 19.34
C VAL A 170 -14.57 4.44 20.35
N ALA A 171 -15.13 4.94 21.44
CA ALA A 171 -14.36 5.44 22.58
C ALA A 171 -15.10 5.13 23.88
N ASN A 172 -14.43 4.48 24.83
CA ASN A 172 -14.98 4.17 26.16
C ASN A 172 -16.40 3.55 26.15
N GLY A 173 -16.66 2.65 25.18
CA GLY A 173 -17.96 1.97 25.02
C GLY A 173 -19.03 2.77 24.26
N GLN A 174 -18.78 4.03 23.93
CA GLN A 174 -19.62 4.83 23.04
C GLN A 174 -19.26 4.57 21.58
N TRP A 175 -20.27 4.59 20.72
CA TRP A 175 -20.13 4.39 19.28
C TRP A 175 -20.65 5.61 18.53
N ASP A 176 -19.86 6.09 17.57
CA ASP A 176 -20.32 6.97 16.51
C ASP A 176 -20.58 6.13 15.26
N SER A 177 -21.86 5.83 15.05
CA SER A 177 -22.37 4.94 14.02
C SER A 177 -23.68 5.48 13.43
N ASN A 178 -24.09 4.97 12.28
CA ASN A 178 -25.30 5.36 11.58
C ASN A 178 -26.54 4.69 12.17
N GLY A 179 -27.04 5.21 13.30
CA GLY A 179 -28.31 4.78 13.90
C GLY A 179 -28.32 3.30 14.32
N GLY A 180 -27.18 2.79 14.80
CA GLY A 180 -26.98 1.39 15.20
C GLY A 180 -26.37 0.50 14.11
N ALA A 181 -26.20 1.00 12.88
CA ALA A 181 -25.42 0.38 11.82
C ALA A 181 -24.11 1.15 11.58
N ASN A 182 -23.13 0.57 10.90
CA ASN A 182 -21.90 1.28 10.51
C ASN A 182 -22.16 2.24 9.34
N TYR A 183 -21.32 3.26 9.19
CA TYR A 183 -21.33 4.11 7.99
C TYR A 183 -20.72 3.34 6.82
N PHE A 184 -21.33 3.45 5.64
CA PHE A 184 -20.92 2.67 4.47
C PHE A 184 -20.43 3.56 3.33
N THR A 185 -19.39 3.12 2.63
CA THR A 185 -18.98 3.68 1.34
C THR A 185 -18.38 2.61 0.44
N ARG A 186 -18.36 2.88 -0.86
CA ARG A 186 -17.74 2.01 -1.86
C ARG A 186 -16.71 2.78 -2.67
N LEU A 187 -15.50 2.23 -2.77
CA LEU A 187 -14.47 2.68 -3.69
C LEU A 187 -14.47 1.78 -4.95
N PRO A 188 -14.30 2.34 -6.16
CA PRO A 188 -14.40 1.57 -7.40
C PRO A 188 -13.31 0.51 -7.53
N ALA A 189 -13.48 -0.44 -8.44
CA ALA A 189 -12.40 -1.34 -8.84
C ALA A 189 -11.40 -0.60 -9.73
N HIS A 190 -10.13 -1.00 -9.71
CA HIS A 190 -9.09 -0.49 -10.60
C HIS A 190 -8.29 -1.63 -11.22
N THR A 191 -8.24 -1.66 -12.55
CA THR A 191 -7.38 -2.57 -13.33
C THR A 191 -6.16 -1.85 -13.92
N SER A 192 -6.12 -0.53 -13.77
CA SER A 192 -5.25 0.40 -14.47
C SER A 192 -4.88 1.56 -13.55
N CYS A 193 -3.74 2.19 -13.81
CA CYS A 193 -3.35 3.47 -13.18
C CYS A 193 -3.77 4.71 -13.97
N TRP A 194 -4.39 4.49 -15.15
CA TRP A 194 -4.80 5.49 -16.13
C TRP A 194 -6.26 5.33 -16.51
#